data_AF-A0A7R9PI09-F1
#
_entry.id   AF-A0A7R9PI09-F1
#
_cell.length_a   1.000
_cell.length_b   1.000
_cell.length_c   1.000
_cell.angle_alpha   90.00
_cell.angle_beta   90.00
_cell.angle_gamma   90.00
#
_symmetry.space_group_name_H-M   'P 1'
#
loop_
_entity.id
_entity.type
_entity.pdbx_description
1 polymer ?
#
loop_
_entity_poly.entity_id
_entity_poly.type
_entity_poly.pdbx_seq_one_letter_code
_entity_poly.pdbx_strand_id
1 'polypeptide(L)'
;MPLKEEIIEHDLASTNKQIFEIKKKIQLSEGQRKAYFEECDLEKKKNTEKLRNLKKEIKQLYSQLGSFSKLDEDVFKVTRRPIKDIMAFKNKTGDEVATVLDCKVIDMQKKLDLVRHQSKLCQRRMKQLADEYHKLLQKNVQKQTVRKTQTPETRQLQVTSLENQIHRVDMNMMEAEHVKKKYRAIRNSLLDDSVSFESSLKKLEKSIQKQEMEIKHLQKINKEALDLRDTTRNMLSKQEMNALNAGKARDRQLQDFRLLYTCAKDASEVYRVEDRRQELERLERRIFPTGRPMLHHDSISSANGSRPGTEQATRLTDDLESAFMMLKEATGETETEQVLQRFILQRQTQTRLSYLKNITEEEKMELEKRKEYMMADLEAFKFAEVKDKEQNVEEMERLKQEIEEEKKRKTTIDTIIHKITEQLCEIRIILYSFCKKLQEIDATPLPPESTDISTIHEVVEFLESKIRSALDRIGADVNLDEQIALLKEEKFEGLLPPLKVLAEDAWMFPSAFLHKATEQRPTGILPTSETDDEDDVPTRGFLKRQAQIIVDAKSRRKQFPHMIRSRMRR
;
A
#
# COMPACT_ATOMS: atom_id res chain seq x y z
N MET A 1 -146.45 86.81 -106.00
CA MET A 1 -145.63 87.84 -105.32
C MET A 1 -146.57 88.91 -104.86
N PRO A 2 -146.24 89.69 -103.84
CA PRO A 2 -145.14 89.63 -102.90
C PRO A 2 -145.74 89.14 -101.57
N LEU A 3 -145.27 89.53 -100.38
CA LEU A 3 -146.01 89.29 -99.12
C LEU A 3 -145.22 88.47 -98.10
N LYS A 4 -144.05 88.95 -97.64
CA LYS A 4 -143.26 88.26 -96.60
C LYS A 4 -142.62 89.17 -95.53
N GLU A 5 -142.68 90.49 -95.62
CA GLU A 5 -141.84 91.35 -94.76
C GLU A 5 -142.41 91.63 -93.35
N GLU A 6 -143.73 91.65 -93.13
CA GLU A 6 -144.28 92.10 -91.83
C GLU A 6 -144.04 91.16 -90.63
N ILE A 7 -143.76 89.87 -90.87
CA ILE A 7 -143.54 88.92 -89.78
C ILE A 7 -142.24 89.23 -89.00
N ILE A 8 -141.28 89.87 -89.65
CA ILE A 8 -139.91 90.01 -89.11
C ILE A 8 -139.83 91.15 -88.10
N GLU A 9 -140.61 92.21 -88.28
CA GLU A 9 -140.51 93.39 -87.43
C GLU A 9 -141.14 93.16 -86.03
N HIS A 10 -142.21 92.36 -85.95
CA HIS A 10 -142.82 92.04 -84.65
C HIS A 10 -141.92 91.15 -83.77
N ASP A 11 -141.13 90.27 -84.37
CA ASP A 11 -140.33 89.30 -83.60
C ASP A 11 -139.07 89.91 -82.96
N LEU A 12 -138.56 91.02 -83.50
CA LEU A 12 -137.36 91.71 -83.02
C LEU A 12 -137.57 92.44 -81.67
N ALA A 13 -138.79 92.91 -81.41
CA ALA A 13 -139.11 93.62 -80.18
C ALA A 13 -139.19 92.67 -78.97
N SER A 14 -139.73 91.47 -79.17
CA SER A 14 -139.85 90.43 -78.12
C SER A 14 -138.47 89.92 -77.66
N THR A 15 -137.57 89.69 -78.61
CA THR A 15 -136.20 89.22 -78.34
C THR A 15 -135.40 90.22 -77.50
N ASN A 16 -135.57 91.53 -77.74
CA ASN A 16 -134.88 92.55 -76.94
C ASN A 16 -135.32 92.59 -75.48
N LYS A 17 -136.59 92.29 -75.17
CA LYS A 17 -137.11 92.26 -73.79
C LYS A 17 -136.52 91.10 -72.99
N GLN A 18 -136.37 89.93 -73.61
CA GLN A 18 -135.71 88.78 -73.00
C GLN A 18 -134.21 89.01 -72.75
N ILE A 19 -133.51 89.71 -73.66
CA ILE A 19 -132.10 90.07 -73.47
C ILE A 19 -131.91 90.93 -72.22
N PHE A 20 -132.82 91.88 -71.98
CA PHE A 20 -132.72 92.76 -70.82
C PHE A 20 -132.93 92.02 -69.49
N GLU A 21 -133.87 91.09 -69.43
CA GLU A 21 -134.10 90.25 -68.24
C GLU A 21 -132.91 89.33 -67.93
N ILE A 22 -132.29 88.73 -68.96
CA ILE A 22 -131.10 87.89 -68.78
C ILE A 22 -129.92 88.71 -68.25
N LYS A 23 -129.74 89.93 -68.74
CA LYS A 23 -128.67 90.85 -68.28
C LYS A 23 -128.80 91.16 -66.78
N LYS A 24 -130.03 91.40 -66.30
CA LYS A 24 -130.32 91.67 -64.88
C LYS A 24 -130.05 90.44 -63.99
N LYS A 25 -130.33 89.24 -64.49
CA LYS A 25 -130.09 87.98 -63.76
C LYS A 25 -128.59 87.64 -63.62
N ILE A 26 -127.80 87.94 -64.65
CA ILE A 26 -126.33 87.78 -64.63
C ILE A 26 -125.71 88.68 -63.56
N GLN A 27 -126.11 89.95 -63.51
CA GLN A 27 -125.53 90.94 -62.59
C GLN A 27 -125.77 90.57 -61.11
N LEU A 28 -126.95 90.04 -60.77
CA LEU A 28 -127.24 89.54 -59.42
C LEU A 28 -126.43 88.28 -59.06
N SER A 29 -126.24 87.37 -60.02
CA SER A 29 -125.43 86.15 -59.82
C SER A 29 -123.94 86.46 -59.65
N GLU A 30 -123.43 87.49 -60.31
CA GLU A 30 -122.06 87.99 -60.12
C GLU A 30 -121.88 88.64 -58.75
N GLY A 31 -122.87 89.41 -58.29
CA GLY A 31 -122.88 90.00 -56.94
C GLY A 31 -122.85 88.94 -55.84
N GLN A 32 -123.68 87.88 -55.94
CA GLN A 32 -123.70 86.78 -54.97
C GLN A 32 -122.39 85.98 -54.94
N ARG A 33 -121.78 85.72 -56.11
CA ARG A 33 -120.48 85.02 -56.20
C ARG A 33 -119.36 85.79 -55.51
N LYS A 34 -119.37 87.12 -55.62
CA LYS A 34 -118.34 87.97 -55.01
C LYS A 34 -118.42 87.98 -53.48
N ALA A 35 -119.62 88.11 -52.92
CA ALA A 35 -119.83 88.08 -51.47
C ALA A 35 -119.40 86.74 -50.84
N TYR A 36 -119.74 85.62 -51.48
CA TYR A 36 -119.40 84.28 -50.98
C TYR A 36 -117.89 84.01 -50.99
N PHE A 37 -117.16 84.58 -51.96
CA PHE A 37 -115.71 84.45 -52.03
C PHE A 37 -115.03 85.23 -50.89
N GLU A 38 -115.47 86.45 -50.62
CA GLU A 38 -114.92 87.31 -49.57
C GLU A 38 -115.12 86.71 -48.16
N GLU A 39 -116.27 86.09 -47.90
CA GLU A 39 -116.55 85.41 -46.62
C GLU A 39 -115.65 84.18 -46.39
N CYS A 40 -115.46 83.35 -47.42
CA CYS A 40 -114.59 82.18 -47.36
C CYS A 40 -113.11 82.56 -47.10
N ASP A 41 -112.65 83.69 -47.64
CA ASP A 41 -111.26 84.14 -47.49
C ASP A 41 -110.98 84.72 -46.09
N LEU A 42 -111.98 85.37 -45.47
CA LEU A 42 -111.90 85.82 -44.08
C LEU A 42 -111.85 84.63 -43.09
N GLU A 43 -112.62 83.57 -43.33
CA GLU A 43 -112.64 82.38 -42.48
C GLU A 43 -111.29 81.63 -42.49
N LYS A 44 -110.66 81.52 -43.67
CA LYS A 44 -109.30 80.96 -43.82
C LYS A 44 -108.28 81.71 -42.98
N LYS A 45 -108.31 83.06 -43.00
CA LYS A 45 -107.38 83.89 -42.22
C LYS A 45 -107.51 83.63 -40.72
N LYS A 46 -108.73 83.57 -40.18
CA LYS A 46 -108.98 83.26 -38.75
C LYS A 46 -108.41 81.88 -38.33
N ASN A 47 -108.61 80.86 -39.16
CA ASN A 47 -108.11 79.52 -38.85
C ASN A 47 -106.57 79.44 -38.85
N THR A 48 -105.90 80.18 -39.74
CA THR A 48 -104.43 80.23 -39.75
C THR A 48 -103.84 80.87 -38.48
N GLU A 49 -104.56 81.79 -37.85
CA GLU A 49 -104.12 82.48 -36.65
C GLU A 49 -104.24 81.60 -35.40
N LYS A 50 -105.36 80.86 -35.24
CA LYS A 50 -105.55 79.90 -34.15
C LYS A 50 -104.46 78.82 -34.12
N LEU A 51 -104.09 78.29 -35.28
CA LEU A 51 -103.05 77.26 -35.41
C LEU A 51 -101.66 77.79 -35.00
N ARG A 52 -101.42 79.09 -35.17
CA ARG A 52 -100.19 79.76 -34.75
C ARG A 52 -100.10 79.87 -33.22
N ASN A 53 -101.22 80.05 -32.54
CA ASN A 53 -101.25 80.18 -31.07
C ASN A 53 -101.01 78.84 -30.37
N LEU A 54 -101.70 77.77 -30.79
CA LEU A 54 -101.52 76.43 -30.19
C LEU A 54 -100.07 75.92 -30.28
N LYS A 55 -99.37 76.22 -31.38
CA LYS A 55 -97.96 75.87 -31.53
C LYS A 55 -97.05 76.59 -30.52
N LYS A 56 -97.39 77.81 -30.10
CA LYS A 56 -96.61 78.55 -29.08
C LYS A 56 -96.77 77.92 -27.70
N GLU A 57 -97.97 77.47 -27.36
CA GLU A 57 -98.30 76.90 -26.05
C GLU A 57 -97.59 75.56 -25.82
N ILE A 58 -97.62 74.66 -26.82
CA ILE A 58 -96.87 73.39 -26.77
C ILE A 58 -95.37 73.64 -26.54
N LYS A 59 -94.80 74.67 -27.18
CA LYS A 59 -93.39 75.01 -27.02
C LYS A 59 -93.06 75.47 -25.58
N GLN A 60 -93.99 76.13 -24.89
CA GLN A 60 -93.78 76.57 -23.52
C GLN A 60 -93.80 75.39 -22.53
N LEU A 61 -94.71 74.44 -22.69
CA LEU A 61 -94.79 73.26 -21.81
C LEU A 61 -93.54 72.37 -21.91
N TYR A 62 -93.03 72.14 -23.12
CA TYR A 62 -91.75 71.43 -23.30
C TYR A 62 -90.57 72.15 -22.63
N SER A 63 -90.62 73.48 -22.53
CA SER A 63 -89.57 74.27 -21.88
C SER A 63 -89.60 74.13 -20.35
N GLN A 64 -90.78 73.95 -19.75
CA GLN A 64 -90.93 73.79 -18.30
C GLN A 64 -90.50 72.40 -17.81
N LEU A 65 -90.83 71.32 -18.53
CA LEU A 65 -90.37 69.97 -18.15
C LEU A 65 -88.84 69.82 -18.27
N GLY A 66 -88.25 70.51 -19.25
CA GLY A 66 -86.79 70.64 -19.37
C GLY A 66 -86.14 71.48 -18.28
N SER A 67 -86.90 72.21 -17.43
CA SER A 67 -86.34 73.04 -16.36
C SER A 67 -86.15 72.28 -15.03
N PHE A 68 -87.00 71.30 -14.69
CA PHE A 68 -86.80 70.45 -13.51
C PHE A 68 -85.64 69.47 -13.66
N SER A 69 -85.36 69.00 -14.88
CA SER A 69 -84.12 68.28 -15.20
C SER A 69 -82.87 69.16 -15.01
N LYS A 70 -83.00 70.49 -15.05
CA LYS A 70 -81.85 71.40 -14.93
C LYS A 70 -81.41 71.63 -13.49
N LEU A 71 -82.32 71.59 -12.52
CA LEU A 71 -81.97 71.75 -11.11
C LEU A 71 -81.14 70.58 -10.57
N ASP A 72 -81.41 69.36 -11.04
CA ASP A 72 -80.56 68.19 -10.76
C ASP A 72 -79.27 68.28 -11.62
N GLU A 73 -79.36 68.77 -12.88
CA GLU A 73 -78.18 69.09 -13.69
C GLU A 73 -77.25 70.11 -13.04
N ASP A 74 -77.69 71.03 -12.20
CA ASP A 74 -76.80 72.05 -11.66
C ASP A 74 -75.87 71.47 -10.56
N VAL A 75 -76.28 70.41 -9.85
CA VAL A 75 -75.37 69.56 -9.06
C VAL A 75 -74.53 68.64 -9.96
N PHE A 76 -75.09 68.16 -11.09
CA PHE A 76 -74.36 67.35 -12.08
C PHE A 76 -73.37 68.14 -12.96
N LYS A 77 -73.53 69.46 -13.14
CA LYS A 77 -72.66 70.33 -13.96
C LYS A 77 -71.43 70.78 -13.20
N VAL A 78 -71.51 70.87 -11.87
CA VAL A 78 -70.34 71.15 -11.03
C VAL A 78 -69.37 69.97 -11.06
N THR A 79 -69.88 68.74 -11.28
CA THR A 79 -69.04 67.54 -11.32
C THR A 79 -68.79 67.11 -12.76
N ARG A 80 -67.63 67.45 -13.33
CA ARG A 80 -67.18 67.06 -14.69
C ARG A 80 -66.90 65.54 -14.86
N ARG A 81 -67.77 64.65 -14.38
CA ARG A 81 -67.64 63.18 -14.51
C ARG A 81 -68.75 62.62 -15.41
N PRO A 82 -68.48 61.55 -16.19
CA PRO A 82 -69.45 60.98 -17.12
C PRO A 82 -70.69 60.43 -16.40
N ILE A 83 -71.86 60.72 -16.97
CA ILE A 83 -73.21 60.49 -16.39
C ILE A 83 -73.43 59.03 -15.95
N LYS A 84 -72.81 58.04 -16.62
CA LYS A 84 -72.92 56.60 -16.28
C LYS A 84 -72.34 56.25 -14.91
N ASP A 85 -71.24 56.90 -14.53
CA ASP A 85 -70.59 56.64 -13.24
C ASP A 85 -71.44 57.20 -12.08
N ILE A 86 -72.17 58.29 -12.33
CA ILE A 86 -72.96 59.00 -11.32
C ILE A 86 -74.30 58.29 -11.06
N MET A 87 -74.89 57.66 -12.09
CA MET A 87 -76.09 56.83 -11.90
C MET A 87 -75.84 55.58 -11.02
N ALA A 88 -74.60 55.08 -10.96
CA ALA A 88 -74.22 53.94 -10.12
C ALA A 88 -74.15 54.26 -8.61
N PHE A 89 -74.25 55.56 -8.26
CA PHE A 89 -74.23 56.08 -6.88
C PHE A 89 -75.60 56.59 -6.42
N LYS A 90 -76.65 56.49 -7.25
CA LYS A 90 -78.02 56.77 -6.80
C LYS A 90 -78.40 55.78 -5.69
N ASN A 91 -78.89 56.29 -4.55
CA ASN A 91 -79.35 55.54 -3.37
C ASN A 91 -78.28 54.97 -2.41
N LYS A 92 -77.02 55.44 -2.46
CA LYS A 92 -75.94 55.02 -1.52
C LYS A 92 -75.57 56.13 -0.54
N THR A 93 -75.17 55.75 0.67
CA THR A 93 -74.72 56.68 1.74
C THR A 93 -73.37 57.30 1.37
N GLY A 94 -73.08 58.52 1.83
CA GLY A 94 -71.85 59.26 1.46
C GLY A 94 -70.54 58.48 1.67
N ASP A 95 -70.44 57.73 2.78
CA ASP A 95 -69.26 56.91 3.11
C ASP A 95 -69.11 55.69 2.17
N GLU A 96 -70.21 55.11 1.70
CA GLU A 96 -70.18 54.03 0.71
C GLU A 96 -69.73 54.54 -0.67
N VAL A 97 -70.13 55.77 -1.03
CA VAL A 97 -69.65 56.42 -2.26
C VAL A 97 -68.15 56.72 -2.16
N ALA A 98 -67.67 57.15 -0.99
CA ALA A 98 -66.25 57.39 -0.74
C ALA A 98 -65.42 56.10 -0.90
N THR A 99 -65.83 55.00 -0.24
CA THR A 99 -65.12 53.71 -0.34
C THR A 99 -65.11 53.14 -1.77
N VAL A 100 -66.21 53.26 -2.53
CA VAL A 100 -66.24 52.81 -3.94
C VAL A 100 -65.36 53.68 -4.83
N LEU A 101 -65.33 55.00 -4.60
CA LEU A 101 -64.42 55.89 -5.31
C LEU A 101 -62.96 55.60 -4.97
N ASP A 102 -62.64 55.31 -3.71
CA ASP A 102 -61.31 54.92 -3.27
C ASP A 102 -60.88 53.59 -3.92
N CYS A 103 -61.75 52.58 -3.96
CA CYS A 103 -61.48 51.35 -4.70
C CYS A 103 -61.23 51.62 -6.19
N LYS A 104 -62.00 52.51 -6.82
CA LYS A 104 -61.80 52.89 -8.23
C LYS A 104 -60.49 53.65 -8.44
N VAL A 105 -60.08 54.51 -7.50
CA VAL A 105 -58.78 55.19 -7.53
C VAL A 105 -57.65 54.17 -7.40
N ILE A 106 -57.75 53.23 -6.46
CA ILE A 106 -56.78 52.14 -6.27
C ILE A 106 -56.66 51.30 -7.54
N ASP A 107 -57.77 50.92 -8.17
CA ASP A 107 -57.76 50.13 -9.41
C ASP A 107 -57.15 50.90 -10.58
N MET A 108 -57.45 52.19 -10.71
CA MET A 108 -56.84 53.04 -11.74
C MET A 108 -55.35 53.24 -11.48
N GLN A 109 -54.93 53.31 -10.22
CA GLN A 109 -53.53 53.42 -9.83
C GLN A 109 -52.76 52.12 -10.11
N LYS A 110 -53.35 50.95 -9.80
CA LYS A 110 -52.80 49.65 -10.20
C LYS A 110 -52.65 49.53 -11.72
N LYS A 111 -53.65 49.97 -12.49
CA LYS A 111 -53.58 50.02 -13.96
C LYS A 111 -52.47 50.95 -14.45
N LEU A 112 -52.33 52.12 -13.83
CA LEU A 112 -51.26 53.07 -14.15
C LEU A 112 -49.88 52.49 -13.85
N ASP A 113 -49.70 51.84 -12.70
CA ASP A 113 -48.44 51.21 -12.31
C ASP A 113 -48.07 50.04 -13.23
N LEU A 114 -49.07 49.27 -13.67
CA LEU A 114 -48.87 48.21 -14.66
C LEU A 114 -48.40 48.78 -16.02
N VAL A 115 -49.03 49.85 -16.50
CA VAL A 115 -48.61 50.52 -17.75
C VAL A 115 -47.22 51.15 -17.59
N ARG A 116 -46.92 51.78 -16.44
CA ARG A 116 -45.58 52.31 -16.14
C ARG A 116 -44.52 51.20 -16.12
N HIS A 117 -44.85 50.05 -15.55
CA HIS A 117 -43.95 48.89 -15.55
C HIS A 117 -43.70 48.37 -16.97
N GLN A 118 -44.75 48.21 -17.79
CA GLN A 118 -44.63 47.80 -19.18
C GLN A 118 -43.82 48.80 -20.02
N SER A 119 -44.04 50.11 -19.83
CA SER A 119 -43.26 51.16 -20.48
C SER A 119 -41.79 51.10 -20.08
N LYS A 120 -41.48 50.92 -18.79
CA LYS A 120 -40.10 50.71 -18.30
C LYS A 120 -39.46 49.47 -18.91
N LEU A 121 -40.19 48.36 -19.04
CA LEU A 121 -39.69 47.14 -19.69
C LEU A 121 -39.37 47.38 -21.17
N CYS A 122 -40.26 48.03 -21.90
CA CYS A 122 -40.05 48.37 -23.30
C CYS A 122 -38.82 49.29 -23.46
N GLN A 123 -38.68 50.30 -22.59
CA GLN A 123 -37.52 51.19 -22.58
C GLN A 123 -36.20 50.46 -22.28
N ARG A 124 -36.18 49.54 -21.30
CA ARG A 124 -35.01 48.71 -21.02
C ARG A 124 -34.65 47.85 -22.23
N ARG A 125 -35.63 47.22 -22.87
CA ARG A 125 -35.40 46.39 -24.05
C ARG A 125 -34.86 47.21 -25.23
N MET A 126 -35.40 48.41 -25.44
CA MET A 126 -34.91 49.33 -26.47
C MET A 126 -33.47 49.78 -26.18
N LYS A 127 -33.13 50.06 -24.92
CA LYS A 127 -31.75 50.37 -24.51
C LYS A 127 -30.80 49.20 -24.76
N GLN A 128 -31.18 47.98 -24.36
CA GLN A 128 -30.39 46.78 -24.64
C GLN A 128 -30.15 46.60 -26.14
N LEU A 129 -31.18 46.78 -26.96
CA LEU A 129 -31.07 46.64 -28.41
C LEU A 129 -30.17 47.73 -29.02
N ALA A 130 -30.24 48.96 -28.51
CA ALA A 130 -29.36 50.05 -28.90
C ALA A 130 -27.89 49.77 -28.51
N ASP A 131 -27.65 49.22 -27.31
CA ASP A 131 -26.32 48.83 -26.85
C ASP A 131 -25.75 47.66 -27.69
N GLU A 132 -26.58 46.68 -28.04
CA GLU A 132 -26.23 45.58 -28.95
C GLU A 132 -25.88 46.10 -30.35
N TYR A 133 -26.69 47.00 -30.89
CA TYR A 133 -26.41 47.64 -32.18
C TYR A 133 -25.10 48.42 -32.15
N HIS A 134 -24.86 49.21 -31.10
CA HIS A 134 -23.62 49.96 -30.95
C HIS A 134 -22.39 49.05 -30.85
N LYS A 135 -22.48 47.94 -30.09
CA LYS A 135 -21.41 46.91 -30.02
C LYS A 135 -21.14 46.26 -31.38
N LEU A 136 -22.19 45.95 -32.15
CA LEU A 136 -22.02 45.40 -33.49
C LEU A 136 -21.40 46.42 -34.45
N LEU A 137 -21.77 47.70 -34.35
CA LEU A 137 -21.19 48.78 -35.14
C LEU A 137 -19.68 48.92 -34.84
N GLN A 138 -19.30 48.97 -33.55
CA GLN A 138 -17.90 49.00 -33.13
C GLN A 138 -17.13 47.78 -33.64
N LYS A 139 -17.68 46.56 -33.51
CA LYS A 139 -17.06 45.34 -34.06
C LYS A 139 -16.90 45.40 -35.58
N ASN A 140 -17.86 45.96 -36.31
CA ASN A 140 -17.77 46.11 -37.77
C ASN A 140 -16.73 47.15 -38.19
N VAL A 141 -16.65 48.28 -37.48
CA VAL A 141 -15.60 49.29 -37.69
C VAL A 141 -14.23 48.68 -37.40
N GLN A 142 -14.06 47.96 -36.28
CA GLN A 142 -12.81 47.26 -35.93
C GLN A 142 -12.42 46.21 -36.98
N LYS A 143 -13.40 45.43 -37.47
CA LYS A 143 -13.16 44.46 -38.55
C LYS A 143 -12.78 45.13 -39.87
N GLN A 144 -13.37 46.28 -40.20
CA GLN A 144 -13.02 47.04 -41.40
C GLN A 144 -11.67 47.72 -41.28
N THR A 145 -11.31 48.28 -40.11
CA THR A 145 -9.99 48.87 -39.91
C THR A 145 -8.91 47.80 -39.99
N VAL A 146 -9.08 46.65 -39.33
CA VAL A 146 -8.16 45.51 -39.41
C VAL A 146 -8.04 44.97 -40.84
N ARG A 147 -9.15 44.88 -41.60
CA ARG A 147 -9.11 44.48 -43.01
C ARG A 147 -8.44 45.49 -43.94
N LYS A 148 -8.48 46.79 -43.60
CA LYS A 148 -7.84 47.86 -44.39
C LYS A 148 -6.38 48.11 -44.01
N THR A 149 -5.97 47.78 -42.80
CA THR A 149 -4.56 47.91 -42.34
C THR A 149 -3.75 46.63 -42.51
N GLN A 150 -4.38 45.45 -42.55
CA GLN A 150 -3.69 44.22 -42.94
C GLN A 150 -3.67 44.10 -44.46
N THR A 151 -2.63 44.64 -45.08
CA THR A 151 -2.20 44.17 -46.40
C THR A 151 -1.92 42.65 -46.33
N PRO A 152 -2.11 41.89 -47.42
CA PRO A 152 -1.80 40.45 -47.43
C PRO A 152 -0.37 40.18 -46.92
N GLU A 153 0.57 41.06 -47.27
CA GLU A 153 1.98 41.01 -46.83
C GLU A 153 2.17 41.13 -45.31
N THR A 154 1.48 42.05 -44.63
CA THR A 154 1.62 42.20 -43.16
C THR A 154 1.04 41.01 -42.39
N ARG A 155 -0.04 40.41 -42.91
CA ARG A 155 -0.58 39.17 -42.34
C ARG A 155 0.38 38.01 -42.56
N GLN A 156 1.00 37.94 -43.74
CA GLN A 156 1.98 36.90 -44.08
C GLN A 156 3.23 37.00 -43.21
N LEU A 157 3.76 38.22 -43.00
CA LEU A 157 4.86 38.48 -42.07
C LEU A 157 4.52 38.09 -40.63
N GLN A 158 3.29 38.36 -40.19
CA GLN A 158 2.83 37.96 -38.86
C GLN A 158 2.74 36.43 -38.73
N VAL A 159 2.25 35.74 -39.76
CA VAL A 159 2.21 34.27 -39.81
C VAL A 159 3.63 33.69 -39.77
N THR A 160 4.56 34.18 -40.60
CA THR A 160 5.95 33.73 -40.60
C THR A 160 6.65 34.02 -39.27
N SER A 161 6.35 35.14 -38.61
CA SER A 161 6.87 35.43 -37.27
C SER A 161 6.32 34.45 -36.22
N LEU A 162 5.05 34.07 -36.32
CA LEU A 162 4.44 33.10 -35.42
C LEU A 162 4.98 31.69 -35.68
N GLU A 163 5.19 31.31 -36.94
CA GLU A 163 5.83 30.06 -37.34
C GLU A 163 7.26 29.97 -36.79
N ASN A 164 8.07 31.02 -36.95
CA ASN A 164 9.42 31.10 -36.37
C ASN A 164 9.39 31.01 -34.83
N GLN A 165 8.37 31.60 -34.20
CA GLN A 165 8.21 31.51 -32.75
C GLN A 165 7.80 30.10 -32.31
N ILE A 166 6.93 29.42 -33.06
CA ILE A 166 6.56 28.02 -32.84
C ILE A 166 7.79 27.13 -32.96
N HIS A 167 8.54 27.24 -34.06
CA HIS A 167 9.77 26.47 -34.25
C HIS A 167 10.78 26.70 -33.12
N ARG A 168 10.94 27.94 -32.64
CA ARG A 168 11.80 28.22 -31.48
C ARG A 168 11.31 27.53 -30.22
N VAL A 169 9.99 27.53 -29.97
CA VAL A 169 9.41 26.84 -28.81
C VAL A 169 9.59 25.33 -28.94
N ASP A 170 9.41 24.75 -30.13
CA ASP A 170 9.60 23.33 -30.37
C ASP A 170 11.05 22.90 -30.14
N MET A 171 12.02 23.68 -30.61
CA MET A 171 13.44 23.45 -30.33
C MET A 171 13.74 23.50 -28.83
N ASN A 172 13.23 24.52 -28.12
CA ASN A 172 13.39 24.63 -26.67
C ASN A 172 12.73 23.46 -25.93
N MET A 173 11.57 22.97 -26.41
CA MET A 173 10.88 21.80 -25.84
C MET A 173 11.70 20.53 -26.04
N MET A 174 12.28 20.35 -27.23
CA MET A 174 13.16 19.21 -27.52
C MET A 174 14.42 19.22 -26.65
N GLU A 175 15.03 20.40 -26.45
CA GLU A 175 16.17 20.55 -25.54
C GLU A 175 15.78 20.23 -24.08
N ALA A 176 14.62 20.73 -23.62
CA ALA A 176 14.12 20.43 -22.29
C ALA A 176 13.84 18.92 -22.09
N GLU A 177 13.26 18.23 -23.07
CA GLU A 177 13.07 16.78 -23.02
C GLU A 177 14.39 16.02 -23.02
N HIS A 178 15.39 16.46 -23.78
CA HIS A 178 16.72 15.87 -23.75
C HIS A 178 17.40 16.04 -22.38
N VAL A 179 17.31 17.23 -21.77
CA VAL A 179 17.81 17.49 -20.41
C VAL A 179 17.07 16.62 -19.39
N LYS A 180 15.74 16.51 -19.49
CA LYS A 180 14.93 15.64 -18.64
C LYS A 180 15.31 14.16 -18.80
N LYS A 181 15.58 13.69 -20.02
CA LYS A 181 16.07 12.32 -20.28
C LYS A 181 17.42 12.08 -19.62
N LYS A 182 18.35 13.05 -19.69
CA LYS A 182 19.63 12.99 -18.98
C LYS A 182 19.46 12.91 -17.47
N TYR A 183 18.63 13.78 -16.87
CA TYR A 183 18.37 13.72 -15.43
C TYR A 183 17.67 12.42 -15.00
N ARG A 184 16.79 11.86 -15.83
CA ARG A 184 16.21 10.52 -15.57
C ARG A 184 17.27 9.43 -15.60
N ALA A 185 18.18 9.46 -16.57
CA ALA A 185 19.27 8.49 -16.63
C ALA A 185 20.20 8.60 -15.41
N ILE A 186 20.57 9.82 -15.00
CA ILE A 186 21.37 10.07 -13.79
C ILE A 186 20.62 9.56 -12.55
N ARG A 187 19.33 9.86 -12.41
CA ARG A 187 18.52 9.38 -11.29
C ARG A 187 18.48 7.85 -11.24
N ASN A 188 18.29 7.19 -12.38
CA ASN A 188 18.27 5.73 -12.43
C ASN A 188 19.63 5.14 -12.05
N SER A 189 20.74 5.70 -12.55
CA SER A 189 22.09 5.28 -12.14
C SER A 189 22.31 5.45 -10.64
N LEU A 190 21.87 6.56 -10.05
CA LEU A 190 21.99 6.79 -8.61
C LEU A 190 21.13 5.82 -7.79
N LEU A 191 19.95 5.43 -8.30
CA LEU A 191 19.11 4.43 -7.67
C LEU A 191 19.76 3.04 -7.75
N ASP A 192 20.31 2.66 -8.91
CA ASP A 192 21.04 1.41 -9.08
C ASP A 192 22.27 1.35 -8.16
N ASP A 193 23.03 2.44 -8.07
CA ASP A 193 24.15 2.59 -7.14
C ASP A 193 23.68 2.43 -5.69
N SER A 194 22.57 3.06 -5.30
CA SER A 194 22.01 2.93 -3.95
C SER A 194 21.68 1.48 -3.58
N VAL A 195 21.10 0.72 -4.51
CA VAL A 195 20.80 -0.70 -4.33
C VAL A 195 22.09 -1.52 -4.22
N SER A 196 23.10 -1.19 -5.04
CA SER A 196 24.40 -1.85 -4.99
C SER A 196 25.13 -1.62 -3.66
N PHE A 197 25.08 -0.39 -3.13
CA PHE A 197 25.65 -0.02 -1.83
C PHE A 197 24.94 -0.74 -0.70
N GLU A 198 23.61 -0.78 -0.70
CA GLU A 198 22.82 -1.51 0.28
C GLU A 198 23.15 -3.02 0.29
N SER A 199 23.32 -3.61 -0.90
CA SER A 199 23.71 -5.03 -1.01
C SER A 199 25.13 -5.28 -0.49
N SER A 200 26.06 -4.35 -0.73
CA SER A 200 27.45 -4.44 -0.28
C SER A 200 27.56 -4.23 1.23
N LEU A 201 26.77 -3.31 1.78
CA LEU A 201 26.67 -3.06 3.21
C LEU A 201 26.17 -4.32 3.94
N LYS A 202 25.09 -4.94 3.46
CA LYS A 202 24.57 -6.21 4.02
C LYS A 202 25.59 -7.34 3.98
N LYS A 203 26.42 -7.42 2.92
CA LYS A 203 27.51 -8.41 2.84
C LYS A 203 28.58 -8.13 3.89
N LEU A 204 28.95 -6.87 4.06
CA LEU A 204 29.95 -6.46 5.06
C LEU A 204 29.45 -6.71 6.49
N GLU A 205 28.20 -6.35 6.79
CA GLU A 205 27.54 -6.63 8.08
C GLU A 205 27.54 -8.13 8.40
N LYS A 206 27.17 -8.97 7.43
CA LYS A 206 27.25 -10.44 7.58
C LYS A 206 28.68 -10.91 7.84
N SER A 207 29.67 -10.32 7.19
CA SER A 207 31.09 -10.65 7.42
C SER A 207 31.53 -10.25 8.83
N ILE A 208 31.13 -9.06 9.29
CA ILE A 208 31.42 -8.58 10.66
C ILE A 208 30.76 -9.50 11.68
N GLN A 209 29.50 -9.88 11.51
CA GLN A 209 28.82 -10.81 12.41
C GLN A 209 29.52 -12.17 12.48
N LYS A 210 29.96 -12.71 11.33
CA LYS A 210 30.75 -13.95 11.30
C LYS A 210 32.07 -13.80 12.05
N GLN A 211 32.78 -12.69 11.85
CA GLN A 211 34.03 -12.39 12.55
C GLN A 211 33.81 -12.22 14.06
N GLU A 212 32.74 -11.56 14.48
CA GLU A 212 32.38 -11.43 15.90
C GLU A 212 32.08 -12.79 16.55
N MET A 213 31.35 -13.66 15.84
CA MET A 213 31.10 -15.02 16.31
C MET A 213 32.39 -15.82 16.43
N GLU A 214 33.29 -15.71 15.46
CA GLU A 214 34.60 -16.38 15.50
C GLU A 214 35.48 -15.83 16.63
N ILE A 215 35.51 -14.51 16.83
CA ILE A 215 36.23 -13.89 17.96
C ILE A 215 35.68 -14.42 19.29
N LYS A 216 34.35 -14.50 19.46
CA LYS A 216 33.74 -15.06 20.67
C LYS A 216 34.10 -16.53 20.85
N HIS A 217 34.15 -17.31 19.77
CA HIS A 217 34.56 -18.70 19.80
C HIS A 217 36.02 -18.86 20.22
N LEU A 218 36.94 -18.10 19.62
CA LEU A 218 38.36 -18.09 19.98
C LEU A 218 38.60 -17.60 21.41
N GLN A 219 37.83 -16.61 21.89
CA GLN A 219 37.87 -16.19 23.29
C GLN A 219 37.47 -17.31 24.24
N LYS A 220 36.46 -18.11 23.89
CA LYS A 220 36.04 -19.28 24.67
C LYS A 220 37.14 -20.34 24.71
N ILE A 221 37.71 -20.69 23.56
CA ILE A 221 38.84 -21.64 23.48
C ILE A 221 40.02 -21.14 24.30
N ASN A 222 40.37 -19.86 24.20
CA ASN A 222 41.47 -19.28 24.98
C ASN A 222 41.18 -19.36 26.49
N LYS A 223 39.95 -19.09 26.92
CA LYS A 223 39.55 -19.25 28.32
C LYS A 223 39.70 -20.71 28.78
N GLU A 224 39.21 -21.66 27.99
CA GLU A 224 39.36 -23.10 28.29
C GLU A 224 40.85 -23.51 28.35
N ALA A 225 41.69 -22.98 27.46
CA ALA A 225 43.13 -23.20 27.47
C ALA A 225 43.82 -22.59 28.71
N LEU A 226 43.41 -21.40 29.14
CA LEU A 226 43.90 -20.76 30.38
C LEU A 226 43.49 -21.58 31.61
N ASP A 227 42.23 -22.00 31.68
CA ASP A 227 41.72 -22.85 32.76
C ASP A 227 42.51 -24.18 32.82
N LEU A 228 42.78 -24.81 31.68
CA LEU A 228 43.59 -26.03 31.60
C LEU A 228 45.05 -25.78 32.03
N ARG A 229 45.65 -24.67 31.63
CA ARG A 229 47.00 -24.27 32.08
C ARG A 229 47.05 -24.04 33.59
N ASP A 230 46.05 -23.37 34.14
CA ASP A 230 46.03 -23.06 35.57
C ASP A 230 45.72 -24.31 36.41
N THR A 231 44.86 -25.21 35.94
CA THR A 231 44.65 -26.52 36.59
C THR A 231 45.91 -27.39 36.58
N THR A 232 46.63 -27.47 35.44
CA THR A 232 47.90 -28.22 35.35
C THR A 232 48.99 -27.59 36.22
N ARG A 233 49.12 -26.26 36.23
CA ARG A 233 50.03 -25.54 37.13
C ARG A 233 49.73 -25.80 38.60
N ASN A 234 48.45 -25.76 38.98
CA ASN A 234 48.02 -26.07 40.35
C ASN A 234 48.29 -27.53 40.73
N MET A 235 48.11 -28.46 39.80
CA MET A 235 48.43 -29.88 40.01
C MET A 235 49.94 -30.08 40.22
N LEU A 236 50.77 -29.45 39.38
CA LEU A 236 52.22 -29.48 39.53
C LEU A 236 52.65 -28.93 40.89
N SER A 237 52.15 -27.76 41.30
CA SER A 237 52.46 -27.17 42.60
C SER A 237 52.07 -28.07 43.78
N LYS A 238 50.92 -28.76 43.70
CA LYS A 238 50.52 -29.77 44.69
C LYS A 238 51.47 -30.96 44.71
N GLN A 239 51.88 -31.47 43.54
CA GLN A 239 52.83 -32.56 43.45
C GLN A 239 54.21 -32.18 43.99
N GLU A 240 54.70 -30.98 43.69
CA GLU A 240 55.94 -30.42 44.24
C GLU A 240 55.88 -30.31 45.77
N MET A 241 54.79 -29.77 46.31
CA MET A 241 54.57 -29.69 47.76
C MET A 241 54.53 -31.08 48.40
N ASN A 242 53.85 -32.05 47.77
CA ASN A 242 53.79 -33.43 48.25
C ASN A 242 55.17 -34.10 48.23
N ALA A 243 55.95 -33.91 47.16
CA ALA A 243 57.31 -34.43 47.04
C ALA A 243 58.25 -33.81 48.10
N LEU A 244 58.13 -32.50 48.34
CA LEU A 244 58.89 -31.79 49.37
C LEU A 244 58.51 -32.28 50.78
N ASN A 245 57.23 -32.46 51.07
CA ASN A 245 56.76 -32.99 52.35
C ASN A 245 57.20 -34.44 52.57
N ALA A 246 57.16 -35.28 51.53
CA ALA A 246 57.69 -36.64 51.57
C ALA A 246 59.21 -36.65 51.78
N GLY A 247 59.95 -35.72 51.18
CA GLY A 247 61.37 -35.48 51.46
C GLY A 247 61.62 -35.14 52.92
N LYS A 248 60.93 -34.12 53.46
CA LYS A 248 61.01 -33.73 54.87
C LYS A 248 60.66 -34.86 55.83
N ALA A 249 59.67 -35.68 55.50
CA ALA A 249 59.29 -36.84 56.32
C ALA A 249 60.40 -37.89 56.37
N ARG A 250 61.03 -38.20 55.23
CA ARG A 250 62.20 -39.10 55.16
C ARG A 250 63.40 -38.54 55.91
N ASP A 251 63.67 -37.24 55.79
CA ASP A 251 64.77 -36.59 56.51
C ASP A 251 64.58 -36.61 58.02
N ARG A 252 63.33 -36.39 58.50
CA ARG A 252 62.99 -36.54 59.93
C ARG A 252 63.25 -37.97 60.41
N GLN A 253 62.76 -38.96 59.66
CA GLN A 253 63.01 -40.37 59.99
C GLN A 253 64.50 -40.69 60.04
N LEU A 254 65.29 -40.17 59.08
CA LEU A 254 66.74 -40.35 59.07
C LEU A 254 67.41 -39.67 60.27
N GLN A 255 66.95 -38.47 60.65
CA GLN A 255 67.43 -37.78 61.85
C GLN A 255 67.09 -38.56 63.12
N ASP A 256 65.88 -39.09 63.24
CA ASP A 256 65.46 -39.94 64.37
C ASP A 256 66.33 -41.19 64.48
N PHE A 257 66.62 -41.87 63.36
CA PHE A 257 67.56 -43.00 63.34
C PHE A 257 68.98 -42.60 63.72
N ARG A 258 69.46 -41.43 63.27
CA ARG A 258 70.78 -40.92 63.65
C ARG A 258 70.86 -40.62 65.15
N LEU A 259 69.83 -40.00 65.72
CA LEU A 259 69.73 -39.70 67.15
C LEU A 259 69.69 -40.99 67.99
N LEU A 260 68.91 -41.99 67.56
CA LEU A 260 68.89 -43.30 68.19
C LEU A 260 70.26 -43.97 68.14
N TYR A 261 70.95 -43.91 67.00
CA TYR A 261 72.29 -44.46 66.87
C TYR A 261 73.31 -43.76 67.78
N THR A 262 73.30 -42.43 67.84
CA THR A 262 74.20 -41.69 68.74
C THR A 262 73.88 -41.98 70.21
N CYS A 263 72.60 -42.00 70.59
CA CYS A 263 72.19 -42.35 71.95
C CYS A 263 72.59 -43.79 72.32
N ALA A 264 72.43 -44.75 71.41
CA ALA A 264 72.86 -46.13 71.62
C ALA A 264 74.39 -46.26 71.73
N LYS A 265 75.14 -45.50 70.93
CA LYS A 265 76.60 -45.43 71.01
C LYS A 265 77.03 -44.83 72.35
N ASP A 266 76.46 -43.69 72.73
CA ASP A 266 76.77 -43.01 73.99
C ASP A 266 76.41 -43.91 75.18
N ALA A 267 75.27 -44.61 75.14
CA ALA A 267 74.88 -45.59 76.17
C ALA A 267 75.87 -46.76 76.28
N SER A 268 76.40 -47.26 75.15
CA SER A 268 77.43 -48.29 75.12
C SER A 268 78.76 -47.77 75.70
N GLU A 269 79.17 -46.54 75.35
CA GLU A 269 80.34 -45.90 75.93
C GLU A 269 80.19 -45.69 77.44
N VAL A 270 79.03 -45.23 77.91
CA VAL A 270 78.70 -45.11 79.34
C VAL A 270 78.77 -46.47 80.02
N TYR A 271 78.24 -47.53 79.40
CA TYR A 271 78.33 -48.89 79.93
C TYR A 271 79.79 -49.35 80.10
N ARG A 272 80.63 -49.09 79.10
CA ARG A 272 82.08 -49.41 79.15
C ARG A 272 82.81 -48.61 80.22
N VAL A 273 82.46 -47.34 80.41
CA VAL A 273 83.01 -46.49 81.48
C VAL A 273 82.56 -46.99 82.85
N GLU A 274 81.29 -47.37 83.02
CA GLU A 274 80.79 -47.91 84.27
C GLU A 274 81.41 -49.28 84.61
N ASP A 275 81.61 -50.16 83.63
CA ASP A 275 82.36 -51.42 83.81
C ASP A 275 83.79 -51.15 84.28
N ARG A 276 84.47 -50.16 83.67
CA ARG A 276 85.82 -49.75 84.08
C ARG A 276 85.82 -49.12 85.47
N ARG A 277 84.78 -48.36 85.81
CA ARG A 277 84.57 -47.77 87.14
C ARG A 277 84.35 -48.86 88.19
N GLN A 278 83.54 -49.87 87.91
CA GLN A 278 83.34 -51.01 88.81
C GLN A 278 84.59 -51.89 88.93
N GLU A 279 85.40 -52.01 87.87
CA GLU A 279 86.70 -52.69 87.93
C GLU A 279 87.69 -51.90 88.79
N LEU A 280 87.72 -50.57 88.66
CA LEU A 280 88.48 -49.68 89.54
C LEU A 280 87.96 -49.68 90.98
N GLU A 281 86.64 -49.75 91.19
CA GLU A 281 86.02 -49.85 92.51
C GLU A 281 86.30 -51.23 93.14
N ARG A 282 86.39 -52.32 92.35
CA ARG A 282 86.88 -53.63 92.82
C ARG A 282 88.37 -53.59 93.19
N LEU A 283 89.18 -52.81 92.48
CA LEU A 283 90.58 -52.57 92.83
C LEU A 283 90.70 -51.65 94.06
N GLU A 284 89.84 -50.64 94.20
CA GLU A 284 89.73 -49.75 95.36
C GLU A 284 89.31 -50.54 96.60
N ARG A 285 88.33 -51.45 96.47
CA ARG A 285 87.95 -52.43 97.52
C ARG A 285 89.07 -53.43 97.87
N ARG A 286 90.09 -53.60 97.00
CA ARG A 286 91.29 -54.41 97.27
C ARG A 286 92.41 -53.60 97.91
N ILE A 287 92.43 -52.27 97.73
CA ILE A 287 93.47 -51.36 98.24
C ILE A 287 93.02 -50.68 99.55
N PHE A 288 91.72 -50.57 99.81
CA PHE A 288 91.15 -50.11 101.08
C PHE A 288 90.08 -51.11 101.59
N PRO A 289 90.44 -52.05 102.47
CA PRO A 289 89.47 -52.91 103.14
C PRO A 289 88.86 -52.16 104.32
N THR A 290 87.80 -51.39 104.08
CA THR A 290 86.90 -50.94 105.16
C THR A 290 85.63 -51.79 105.13
N GLY A 291 85.42 -52.46 106.25
CA GLY A 291 84.54 -53.61 106.34
C GLY A 291 83.10 -53.30 106.75
N ARG A 292 82.29 -54.34 106.49
CA ARG A 292 81.04 -54.76 107.16
C ARG A 292 79.73 -54.02 106.82
N PRO A 293 78.57 -54.68 107.03
CA PRO A 293 78.26 -56.07 106.68
C PRO A 293 76.84 -56.25 106.10
N MET A 294 76.65 -57.38 105.41
CA MET A 294 75.34 -57.96 105.15
C MET A 294 74.62 -58.32 106.46
N LEU A 295 73.34 -57.99 106.54
CA LEU A 295 72.38 -58.68 107.40
C LEU A 295 71.24 -59.23 106.53
N HIS A 296 70.84 -60.43 106.91
CA HIS A 296 70.20 -61.48 106.13
C HIS A 296 68.78 -61.69 106.67
N HIS A 297 67.80 -61.79 105.76
CA HIS A 297 66.60 -62.64 105.75
C HIS A 297 65.77 -62.85 107.05
N ASP A 298 64.44 -62.73 106.93
CA ASP A 298 63.47 -63.81 107.24
C ASP A 298 62.03 -63.33 106.93
N SER A 299 61.30 -63.99 106.04
CA SER A 299 60.42 -65.17 106.24
C SER A 299 59.02 -64.83 106.78
N ILE A 300 58.02 -65.05 105.90
CA ILE A 300 56.67 -65.63 106.12
C ILE A 300 55.73 -64.92 107.12
N SER A 301 54.55 -64.52 106.63
CA SER A 301 53.31 -64.54 107.42
C SER A 301 52.08 -64.78 106.54
N SER A 302 51.50 -65.97 106.69
CA SER A 302 50.09 -66.21 106.45
C SER A 302 49.29 -65.65 107.63
N ALA A 303 48.22 -64.89 107.34
CA ALA A 303 47.18 -64.61 108.31
C ALA A 303 45.81 -64.75 107.65
N ASN A 304 45.06 -65.70 108.19
CA ASN A 304 43.70 -66.07 107.87
C ASN A 304 42.75 -64.92 108.27
N GLY A 305 41.82 -64.54 107.38
CA GLY A 305 40.80 -63.52 107.64
C GLY A 305 39.47 -63.93 107.02
N SER A 306 38.72 -64.75 107.75
CA SER A 306 37.35 -65.15 107.39
C SER A 306 36.36 -64.06 107.84
N ARG A 307 35.45 -63.61 106.95
CA ARG A 307 34.05 -63.26 107.28
C ARG A 307 33.20 -62.99 106.00
N PRO A 308 31.87 -63.21 106.06
CA PRO A 308 31.05 -63.64 104.94
C PRO A 308 30.19 -62.53 104.34
N GLY A 309 29.74 -62.71 103.09
CA GLY A 309 28.51 -62.07 102.59
C GLY A 309 28.55 -61.62 101.13
N THR A 310 28.30 -62.52 100.17
CA THR A 310 27.92 -62.13 98.80
C THR A 310 27.31 -63.27 97.94
N GLU A 311 26.22 -63.91 98.38
CA GLU A 311 25.52 -64.93 97.55
C GLU A 311 24.96 -64.38 96.20
N GLN A 312 24.85 -63.06 96.05
CA GLN A 312 24.40 -62.42 94.80
C GLN A 312 25.56 -62.09 93.84
N ALA A 313 26.77 -61.86 94.37
CA ALA A 313 27.94 -61.72 93.52
C ALA A 313 28.41 -63.08 93.01
N THR A 314 28.28 -64.14 93.80
CA THR A 314 28.64 -65.51 93.36
C THR A 314 27.76 -65.99 92.21
N ARG A 315 26.44 -65.76 92.25
CA ARG A 315 25.57 -66.16 91.13
C ARG A 315 25.86 -65.42 89.83
N LEU A 316 26.11 -64.11 89.91
CA LEU A 316 26.50 -63.33 88.72
C LEU A 316 27.89 -63.73 88.21
N THR A 317 28.82 -64.09 89.08
CA THR A 317 30.11 -64.64 88.65
C THR A 317 29.96 -66.02 88.03
N ASP A 318 29.09 -66.87 88.57
CA ASP A 318 28.81 -68.21 88.03
C ASP A 318 28.13 -68.12 86.64
N ASP A 319 27.18 -67.19 86.45
CA ASP A 319 26.52 -66.95 85.17
C ASP A 319 27.49 -66.37 84.12
N LEU A 320 28.35 -65.42 84.53
CA LEU A 320 29.39 -64.87 83.66
C LEU A 320 30.46 -65.92 83.32
N GLU A 321 30.79 -66.79 84.26
CA GLU A 321 31.73 -67.91 84.06
C GLU A 321 31.13 -68.95 83.12
N SER A 322 29.84 -69.28 83.25
CA SER A 322 29.12 -70.17 82.30
C SER A 322 29.05 -69.57 80.89
N ALA A 323 28.75 -68.27 80.77
CA ALA A 323 28.75 -67.57 79.48
C ALA A 323 30.17 -67.53 78.87
N PHE A 324 31.19 -67.39 79.71
CA PHE A 324 32.58 -67.39 79.26
C PHE A 324 33.07 -68.78 78.84
N MET A 325 32.63 -69.84 79.52
CA MET A 325 32.88 -71.22 79.12
C MET A 325 32.25 -71.53 77.76
N MET A 326 31.02 -71.05 77.52
CA MET A 326 30.37 -71.15 76.21
C MET A 326 31.13 -70.38 75.12
N LEU A 327 31.70 -69.21 75.43
CA LEU A 327 32.55 -68.46 74.50
C LEU A 327 33.88 -69.17 74.21
N LYS A 328 34.50 -69.81 75.21
CA LYS A 328 35.69 -70.66 75.02
C LYS A 328 35.38 -71.84 74.12
N GLU A 329 34.26 -72.52 74.36
CA GLU A 329 33.85 -73.67 73.54
C GLU A 329 33.54 -73.25 72.09
N ALA A 330 32.85 -72.12 71.90
CA ALA A 330 32.51 -71.61 70.57
C ALA A 330 33.73 -71.09 69.78
N THR A 331 34.77 -70.60 70.47
CA THR A 331 36.03 -70.15 69.84
C THR A 331 37.09 -71.23 69.74
N GLY A 332 36.95 -72.33 70.49
CA GLY A 332 37.88 -73.47 70.52
C GLY A 332 39.18 -73.21 71.28
N GLU A 333 39.31 -72.09 71.98
CA GLU A 333 40.53 -71.68 72.68
C GLU A 333 40.39 -71.89 74.20
N THR A 334 41.45 -72.36 74.86
CA THR A 334 41.43 -72.73 76.30
C THR A 334 41.77 -71.56 77.23
N GLU A 335 42.51 -70.57 76.73
CA GLU A 335 42.98 -69.40 77.47
C GLU A 335 42.10 -68.16 77.24
N THR A 336 41.79 -67.43 78.32
CA THR A 336 40.86 -66.30 78.33
C THR A 336 41.30 -65.17 77.39
N GLU A 337 42.60 -64.90 77.34
CA GLU A 337 43.20 -63.83 76.53
C GLU A 337 43.12 -64.14 75.02
N GLN A 338 43.25 -65.42 74.65
CA GLN A 338 43.22 -65.87 73.25
C GLN A 338 41.81 -65.75 72.65
N VAL A 339 40.76 -66.02 73.43
CA VAL A 339 39.37 -65.79 73.04
C VAL A 339 39.12 -64.32 72.72
N LEU A 340 39.59 -63.41 73.58
CA LEU A 340 39.46 -61.97 73.37
C LEU A 340 40.21 -61.51 72.12
N GLN A 341 41.44 -62.00 71.92
CA GLN A 341 42.26 -61.67 70.76
C GLN A 341 41.61 -62.13 69.44
N ARG A 342 40.99 -63.32 69.42
CA ARG A 342 40.20 -63.82 68.27
C ARG A 342 39.04 -62.90 67.93
N PHE A 343 38.24 -62.46 68.90
CA PHE A 343 37.13 -61.54 68.65
C PHE A 343 37.61 -60.17 68.15
N ILE A 344 38.74 -59.66 68.68
CA ILE A 344 39.34 -58.42 68.19
C ILE A 344 39.78 -58.59 66.73
N LEU A 345 40.46 -59.68 66.38
CA LEU A 345 40.89 -59.98 65.01
C LEU A 345 39.70 -60.22 64.07
N GLN A 346 38.66 -60.91 64.53
CA GLN A 346 37.44 -61.14 63.76
C GLN A 346 36.71 -59.83 63.48
N ARG A 347 36.58 -58.95 64.48
CA ARG A 347 36.01 -57.61 64.31
C ARG A 347 36.85 -56.77 63.36
N GLN A 348 38.18 -56.76 63.50
CA GLN A 348 39.08 -56.05 62.58
C GLN A 348 38.95 -56.57 61.15
N THR A 349 38.86 -57.90 60.98
CA THR A 349 38.64 -58.55 59.67
C THR A 349 37.29 -58.17 59.09
N GLN A 350 36.22 -58.18 59.89
CA GLN A 350 34.89 -57.74 59.48
C GLN A 350 34.88 -56.28 59.04
N THR A 351 35.51 -55.38 59.81
CA THR A 351 35.65 -53.97 59.44
C THR A 351 36.43 -53.82 58.13
N ARG A 352 37.53 -54.57 57.96
CA ARG A 352 38.33 -54.55 56.73
C ARG A 352 37.55 -55.06 55.52
N LEU A 353 36.79 -56.14 55.67
CA LEU A 353 35.95 -56.70 54.60
C LEU A 353 34.79 -55.76 54.25
N SER A 354 34.16 -55.13 55.25
CA SER A 354 33.11 -54.13 55.00
C SER A 354 33.67 -52.91 54.26
N TYR A 355 34.86 -52.45 54.64
CA TYR A 355 35.54 -51.36 53.95
C TYR A 355 35.87 -51.74 52.50
N LEU A 356 36.43 -52.94 52.28
CA LEU A 356 36.75 -53.42 50.93
C LEU A 356 35.49 -53.59 50.09
N LYS A 357 34.42 -54.14 50.66
CA LYS A 357 33.11 -54.25 50.00
C LYS A 357 32.61 -52.88 49.56
N ASN A 358 32.59 -51.90 50.46
CA ASN A 358 32.11 -50.55 50.15
C ASN A 358 32.94 -49.90 49.03
N ILE A 359 34.28 -50.03 49.06
CA ILE A 359 35.13 -49.54 47.97
C ILE A 359 34.80 -50.23 46.65
N THR A 360 34.70 -51.56 46.64
CA THR A 360 34.39 -52.28 45.40
C THR A 360 32.99 -51.94 44.86
N GLU A 361 32.05 -51.62 45.75
CA GLU A 361 30.70 -51.21 45.38
C GLU A 361 30.67 -49.78 44.83
N GLU A 362 31.43 -48.86 45.43
CA GLU A 362 31.64 -47.50 44.93
C GLU A 362 32.33 -47.51 43.55
N GLU A 363 33.44 -48.25 43.41
CA GLU A 363 34.14 -48.40 42.13
C GLU A 363 33.23 -49.02 41.05
N LYS A 364 32.44 -50.03 41.41
CA LYS A 364 31.46 -50.62 40.50
C LYS A 364 30.42 -49.59 40.05
N MET A 365 29.87 -48.81 40.97
CA MET A 365 28.89 -47.76 40.65
C MET A 365 29.48 -46.67 39.75
N GLU A 366 30.74 -46.29 39.96
CA GLU A 366 31.43 -45.34 39.08
C GLU A 366 31.66 -45.91 37.67
N LEU A 367 32.06 -47.17 37.58
CA LEU A 367 32.24 -47.86 36.30
C LEU A 367 30.92 -48.03 35.54
N GLU A 368 29.83 -48.34 36.24
CA GLU A 368 28.49 -48.42 35.64
C GLU A 368 28.04 -47.05 35.09
N LYS A 369 28.20 -45.97 35.86
CA LYS A 369 27.94 -44.61 35.38
C LYS A 369 28.79 -44.24 34.16
N ARG A 370 30.08 -44.58 34.18
CA ARG A 370 30.98 -44.31 33.04
C ARG A 370 30.58 -45.11 31.81
N LYS A 371 30.15 -46.37 31.98
CA LYS A 371 29.64 -47.21 30.90
C LYS A 371 28.36 -46.62 30.30
N GLU A 372 27.40 -46.23 31.13
CA GLU A 372 26.15 -45.60 30.68
C GLU A 372 26.42 -44.29 29.92
N TYR A 373 27.33 -43.47 30.45
CA TYR A 373 27.78 -42.25 29.78
C TYR A 373 28.40 -42.54 28.40
N MET A 374 29.34 -43.49 28.32
CA MET A 374 29.96 -43.88 27.04
C MET A 374 28.95 -44.49 26.06
N MET A 375 27.97 -45.25 26.55
CA MET A 375 26.89 -45.78 25.70
C MET A 375 26.01 -44.66 25.14
N ALA A 376 25.63 -43.69 25.97
CA ALA A 376 24.84 -42.53 25.53
C ALA A 376 25.60 -41.69 24.50
N ASP A 377 26.89 -41.44 24.71
CA ASP A 377 27.74 -40.75 23.74
C ASP A 377 27.81 -41.52 22.41
N LEU A 378 28.00 -42.85 22.45
CA LEU A 378 28.02 -43.68 21.24
C LEU A 378 26.68 -43.67 20.49
N GLU A 379 25.56 -43.69 21.20
CA GLU A 379 24.23 -43.56 20.59
C GLU A 379 24.07 -42.18 19.94
N ALA A 380 24.46 -41.11 20.62
CA ALA A 380 24.44 -39.76 20.08
C ALA A 380 25.30 -39.64 18.81
N PHE A 381 26.51 -40.21 18.79
CA PHE A 381 27.36 -40.24 17.60
C PHE A 381 26.73 -41.02 16.44
N LYS A 382 26.10 -42.17 16.71
CA LYS A 382 25.38 -42.93 15.67
C LYS A 382 24.24 -42.12 15.05
N PHE A 383 23.46 -41.42 15.86
CA PHE A 383 22.36 -40.59 15.35
C PHE A 383 22.86 -39.35 14.62
N ALA A 384 23.95 -38.72 15.07
CA ALA A 384 24.58 -37.61 14.38
C ALA A 384 25.11 -38.03 13.00
N GLU A 385 25.82 -39.16 12.92
CA GLU A 385 26.37 -39.68 11.66
C GLU A 385 25.26 -40.05 10.66
N VAL A 386 24.15 -40.63 11.12
CA VAL A 386 23.00 -40.94 10.26
C VAL A 386 22.34 -39.65 9.75
N LYS A 387 22.12 -38.66 10.63
CA LYS A 387 21.51 -37.38 10.27
C LYS A 387 22.37 -36.62 9.25
N ASP A 388 23.68 -36.57 9.44
CA ASP A 388 24.59 -35.89 8.52
C ASP A 388 24.63 -36.61 7.16
N LYS A 389 24.60 -37.95 7.15
CA LYS A 389 24.50 -38.72 5.90
C LYS A 389 23.20 -38.45 5.15
N GLU A 390 22.07 -38.44 5.84
CA GLU A 390 20.76 -38.13 5.24
C GLU A 390 20.73 -36.71 4.67
N GLN A 391 21.18 -35.71 5.45
CA GLN A 391 21.24 -34.32 5.00
C GLN A 391 22.17 -34.16 3.79
N ASN A 392 23.34 -34.81 3.80
CA ASN A 392 24.27 -34.78 2.67
C ASN A 392 23.68 -35.44 1.41
N VAL A 393 22.92 -36.54 1.56
CA VAL A 393 22.24 -37.17 0.41
C VAL A 393 21.16 -36.24 -0.15
N GLU A 394 20.36 -35.60 0.69
CA GLU A 394 19.35 -34.62 0.26
C GLU A 394 19.97 -33.40 -0.42
N GLU A 395 21.08 -32.88 0.10
CA GLU A 395 21.83 -31.78 -0.52
C GLU A 395 22.42 -32.20 -1.87
N MET A 396 22.98 -33.40 -1.97
CA MET A 396 23.49 -33.95 -3.23
C MET A 396 22.40 -34.16 -4.28
N GLU A 397 21.20 -34.61 -3.87
CA GLU A 397 20.06 -34.74 -4.78
C GLU A 397 19.56 -33.37 -5.27
N ARG A 398 19.48 -32.38 -4.38
CA ARG A 398 19.13 -31.00 -4.76
C ARG A 398 20.13 -30.42 -5.76
N LEU A 399 21.43 -30.55 -5.49
CA LEU A 399 22.48 -30.08 -6.40
C LEU A 399 22.43 -30.82 -7.75
N LYS A 400 22.15 -32.13 -7.77
CA LYS A 400 21.96 -32.88 -9.02
C LYS A 400 20.78 -32.36 -9.84
N GLN A 401 19.66 -32.02 -9.18
CA GLN A 401 18.49 -31.45 -9.85
C GLN A 401 18.82 -30.08 -10.46
N GLU A 402 19.46 -29.19 -9.70
CA GLU A 402 19.87 -27.86 -10.17
C GLU A 402 20.87 -27.95 -11.35
N ILE A 403 21.84 -28.86 -11.27
CA ILE A 403 22.76 -29.13 -12.39
C ILE A 403 22.01 -29.61 -13.64
N GLU A 404 21.02 -30.47 -13.48
CA GLU A 404 20.23 -30.99 -14.60
C GLU A 404 19.34 -29.89 -15.22
N GLU A 405 18.78 -29.00 -14.41
CA GLU A 405 18.05 -27.81 -14.88
C GLU A 405 18.96 -26.84 -15.63
N GLU A 406 20.14 -26.53 -15.10
CA GLU A 406 21.12 -25.67 -15.77
C GLU A 406 21.67 -26.30 -17.04
N LYS A 407 21.85 -27.62 -17.08
CA LYS A 407 22.18 -28.33 -18.33
C LYS A 407 21.08 -28.19 -19.38
N LYS A 408 19.82 -28.36 -19.00
CA LYS A 408 18.68 -28.15 -19.91
C LYS A 408 18.60 -26.70 -20.38
N ARG A 409 18.84 -25.75 -19.48
CA ARG A 409 18.90 -24.33 -19.84
C ARG A 409 20.01 -24.09 -20.86
N LYS A 410 21.22 -24.59 -20.60
CA LYS A 410 22.35 -24.47 -21.53
C LYS A 410 22.03 -25.07 -22.91
N THR A 411 21.45 -26.27 -22.98
CA THR A 411 21.10 -26.87 -24.27
C THR A 411 20.06 -26.05 -25.03
N THR A 412 19.07 -25.45 -24.35
CA THR A 412 18.12 -24.55 -25.03
C THR A 412 18.82 -23.31 -25.60
N ILE A 413 19.74 -22.69 -24.85
CA ILE A 413 20.52 -21.54 -25.32
C ILE A 413 21.40 -21.93 -26.50
N ASP A 414 22.10 -23.06 -26.41
CA ASP A 414 22.95 -23.56 -27.49
C ASP A 414 22.13 -23.81 -28.77
N THR A 415 20.89 -24.33 -28.65
CA THR A 415 20.01 -24.47 -29.83
C THR A 415 19.55 -23.14 -30.42
N ILE A 416 19.36 -22.10 -29.60
CA ILE A 416 18.99 -20.76 -30.07
C ILE A 416 20.19 -20.11 -30.77
N ILE A 417 21.37 -20.17 -30.15
CA ILE A 417 22.62 -19.68 -30.74
C ILE A 417 22.85 -20.36 -32.08
N HIS A 418 22.68 -21.69 -32.16
CA HIS A 418 22.86 -22.42 -33.40
C HIS A 418 21.93 -21.91 -34.53
N LYS A 419 20.65 -21.67 -34.22
CA LYS A 419 19.69 -21.10 -35.18
C LYS A 419 20.08 -19.69 -35.64
N ILE A 420 20.54 -18.84 -34.72
CA ILE A 420 20.99 -17.48 -35.05
C ILE A 420 22.23 -17.55 -35.94
N THR A 421 23.19 -18.43 -35.62
CA THR A 421 24.40 -18.60 -36.44
C THR A 421 24.06 -19.12 -37.84
N GLU A 422 23.08 -20.02 -37.97
CA GLU A 422 22.59 -20.50 -39.27
C GLU A 422 21.98 -19.35 -40.10
N GLN A 423 21.11 -18.54 -39.49
CA GLN A 423 20.52 -17.36 -40.15
C GLN A 423 21.58 -16.33 -40.56
N LEU A 424 22.59 -16.09 -39.72
CA LEU A 424 23.69 -15.19 -40.05
C LEU A 424 24.52 -15.73 -41.22
N CYS A 425 24.76 -17.04 -41.29
CA CYS A 425 25.39 -17.68 -42.44
C CYS A 425 24.57 -17.51 -43.73
N GLU A 426 23.24 -17.65 -43.67
CA GLU A 426 22.36 -17.41 -44.83
C GLU A 426 22.41 -15.95 -45.30
N ILE A 427 22.28 -15.00 -44.37
CA ILE A 427 22.37 -13.55 -44.67
C ILE A 427 23.70 -13.24 -45.33
N ARG A 428 24.79 -13.82 -44.84
CA ARG A 428 26.12 -13.65 -45.42
C ARG A 428 26.19 -14.14 -46.87
N ILE A 429 25.65 -15.33 -47.15
CA ILE A 429 25.62 -15.89 -48.52
C ILE A 429 24.85 -14.94 -49.44
N ILE A 430 23.72 -14.40 -48.97
CA ILE A 430 22.91 -13.44 -49.72
C ILE A 430 23.70 -12.14 -49.98
N LEU A 431 24.32 -11.56 -48.96
CA LEU A 431 25.13 -10.35 -49.09
C LEU A 431 26.31 -10.54 -50.04
N TYR A 432 27.01 -11.68 -49.93
CA TYR A 432 28.09 -12.03 -50.84
C TYR A 432 27.60 -12.20 -52.30
N SER A 433 26.39 -12.76 -52.49
CA SER A 433 25.76 -12.84 -53.81
C SER A 433 25.45 -11.45 -54.40
N PHE A 434 25.07 -10.47 -53.57
CA PHE A 434 24.91 -9.07 -54.01
C PHE A 434 26.26 -8.46 -54.39
N CYS A 435 27.31 -8.69 -53.60
CA CYS A 435 28.67 -8.25 -53.92
C CYS A 435 29.16 -8.79 -55.28
N LYS A 436 28.82 -10.04 -55.59
CA LYS A 436 29.10 -10.68 -56.89
C LYS A 436 28.33 -10.03 -58.04
N LYS A 437 27.03 -9.74 -57.86
CA LYS A 437 26.22 -9.07 -58.90
C LYS A 437 26.68 -7.64 -59.18
N LEU A 438 27.15 -6.91 -58.17
CA LEU A 438 27.71 -5.57 -58.33
C LEU A 438 29.12 -5.55 -58.95
N GLN A 439 29.76 -6.71 -59.16
CA GLN A 439 31.08 -6.81 -59.77
C GLN A 439 31.10 -6.43 -61.26
N GLU A 440 29.94 -6.49 -61.93
CA GLU A 440 29.82 -6.03 -63.32
C GLU A 440 29.94 -4.50 -63.46
N ILE A 441 29.71 -3.76 -62.35
CA ILE A 441 29.71 -2.30 -62.32
C ILE A 441 31.05 -1.74 -61.86
N ASP A 442 31.81 -2.47 -61.02
CA ASP A 442 33.11 -2.05 -60.51
C ASP A 442 34.12 -3.21 -60.35
N ALA A 443 35.33 -3.04 -60.89
CA ALA A 443 36.31 -4.11 -61.13
C ALA A 443 37.27 -4.39 -59.96
N THR A 444 36.87 -4.05 -58.73
CA THR A 444 37.66 -4.28 -57.51
C THR A 444 37.62 -5.78 -57.12
N PRO A 445 38.76 -6.41 -56.78
CA PRO A 445 38.82 -7.84 -56.46
C PRO A 445 37.97 -8.18 -55.23
N LEU A 446 37.21 -9.30 -55.30
CA LEU A 446 36.38 -9.73 -54.18
C LEU A 446 37.23 -10.19 -52.98
N PRO A 447 36.78 -9.96 -51.75
CA PRO A 447 37.32 -10.65 -50.58
C PRO A 447 37.12 -12.17 -50.73
N PRO A 448 38.06 -13.00 -50.23
CA PRO A 448 37.99 -14.44 -50.35
C PRO A 448 36.72 -14.99 -49.66
N GLU A 449 36.10 -16.03 -50.24
CA GLU A 449 35.02 -16.79 -49.60
C GLU A 449 35.56 -17.44 -48.32
N SER A 450 35.45 -16.74 -47.19
CA SER A 450 35.67 -17.32 -45.87
C SER A 450 34.38 -17.96 -45.40
N THR A 451 34.45 -18.99 -44.56
CA THR A 451 33.29 -19.64 -43.91
C THR A 451 32.95 -19.04 -42.54
N ASP A 452 33.71 -18.03 -42.11
CA ASP A 452 33.58 -17.43 -40.79
C ASP A 452 32.41 -16.43 -40.69
N ILE A 453 31.74 -16.42 -39.54
CA ILE A 453 30.60 -15.51 -39.27
C ILE A 453 31.09 -14.08 -39.00
N SER A 454 32.34 -13.95 -38.52
CA SER A 454 32.97 -12.65 -38.25
C SER A 454 33.15 -11.80 -39.52
N THR A 455 33.16 -12.42 -40.71
CA THR A 455 33.36 -11.71 -41.98
C THR A 455 32.07 -11.12 -42.55
N ILE A 456 30.91 -11.29 -41.89
CA ILE A 456 29.66 -10.62 -42.29
C ILE A 456 29.83 -9.11 -42.28
N HIS A 457 30.49 -8.57 -41.25
CA HIS A 457 30.72 -7.13 -41.14
C HIS A 457 31.61 -6.61 -42.28
N GLU A 458 32.69 -7.35 -42.59
CA GLU A 458 33.60 -7.04 -43.69
C GLU A 458 32.89 -7.10 -45.05
N VAL A 459 32.00 -8.08 -45.27
CA VAL A 459 31.19 -8.19 -46.49
C VAL A 459 30.18 -7.04 -46.61
N VAL A 460 29.60 -6.57 -45.49
CA VAL A 460 28.70 -5.40 -45.47
C VAL A 460 29.45 -4.11 -45.79
N GLU A 461 30.61 -3.87 -45.18
CA GLU A 461 31.43 -2.67 -45.47
C GLU A 461 31.93 -2.69 -46.93
N PHE A 462 32.29 -3.87 -47.43
CA PHE A 462 32.66 -4.03 -48.84
C PHE A 462 31.48 -3.78 -49.78
N LEU A 463 30.27 -4.24 -49.44
CA LEU A 463 29.06 -3.95 -50.21
C LEU A 463 28.75 -2.45 -50.22
N GLU A 464 28.86 -1.79 -49.07
CA GLU A 464 28.58 -0.36 -48.91
C GLU A 464 29.54 0.51 -49.73
N SER A 465 30.85 0.23 -49.65
CA SER A 465 31.85 0.92 -50.47
C SER A 465 31.63 0.74 -51.98
N LYS A 466 31.19 -0.46 -52.40
CA LYS A 466 30.91 -0.77 -53.80
C LYS A 466 29.64 -0.10 -54.32
N ILE A 467 28.60 -0.03 -53.49
CA ILE A 467 27.37 0.72 -53.80
C ILE A 467 27.68 2.22 -53.96
N ARG A 468 28.52 2.80 -53.08
CA ARG A 468 28.95 4.20 -53.21
C ARG A 468 29.68 4.45 -54.54
N SER A 469 30.65 3.62 -54.90
CA SER A 469 31.37 3.74 -56.18
C SER A 469 30.46 3.57 -57.42
N ALA A 470 29.48 2.66 -57.35
CA ALA A 470 28.49 2.51 -58.42
C ALA A 470 27.58 3.74 -58.58
N LEU A 471 27.20 4.38 -57.47
CA LEU A 471 26.39 5.60 -57.46
C LEU A 471 27.15 6.81 -58.00
N ASP A 472 28.44 6.94 -57.65
CA ASP A 472 29.32 7.99 -58.17
C ASP A 472 29.44 7.92 -59.72
N ARG A 473 29.48 6.71 -60.29
CA ARG A 473 29.54 6.50 -61.75
C ARG A 473 28.26 6.84 -62.49
N ILE A 474 27.11 6.76 -61.84
CA ILE A 474 25.80 7.07 -62.43
C ILE A 474 25.56 8.60 -62.45
N GLY A 475 26.42 9.40 -61.80
CA GLY A 475 26.34 10.86 -61.84
C GLY A 475 25.12 11.42 -61.12
N ALA A 476 24.63 10.71 -60.11
CA ALA A 476 23.58 11.19 -59.23
C ALA A 476 24.23 12.00 -58.10
N ASP A 477 24.33 13.33 -58.28
CA ASP A 477 24.56 14.29 -57.21
C ASP A 477 23.33 14.31 -56.28
N VAL A 478 23.19 13.25 -55.50
CA VAL A 478 22.15 13.10 -54.49
C VAL A 478 22.89 12.97 -53.18
N ASN A 479 22.59 13.88 -52.25
CA ASN A 479 23.05 13.92 -50.86
C ASN A 479 22.75 12.59 -50.14
N LEU A 480 23.52 11.56 -50.47
CA LEU A 480 23.37 10.20 -49.97
C LEU A 480 23.73 10.14 -48.50
N ASP A 481 24.70 10.93 -48.05
CA ASP A 481 25.06 11.00 -46.62
C ASP A 481 23.91 11.56 -45.77
N GLU A 482 23.16 12.53 -46.31
CA GLU A 482 21.99 13.12 -45.65
C GLU A 482 20.78 12.16 -45.67
N GLN A 483 20.57 11.45 -46.79
CA GLN A 483 19.52 10.41 -46.88
C GLN A 483 19.87 9.14 -46.09
N ILE A 484 21.15 8.76 -45.98
CA ILE A 484 21.61 7.63 -45.15
C ILE A 484 21.52 8.01 -43.67
N ALA A 485 21.80 9.26 -43.29
CA ALA A 485 21.56 9.75 -41.94
C ALA A 485 20.06 9.74 -41.59
N LEU A 486 19.21 10.25 -42.49
CA LEU A 486 17.75 10.20 -42.36
C LEU A 486 17.20 8.77 -42.33
N LEU A 487 17.74 7.85 -43.13
CA LEU A 487 17.33 6.44 -43.14
C LEU A 487 17.86 5.66 -41.92
N LYS A 488 19.03 6.01 -41.39
CA LYS A 488 19.55 5.45 -40.12
C LYS A 488 18.69 5.90 -38.93
N GLU A 489 18.13 7.12 -38.98
CA GLU A 489 17.18 7.61 -37.97
C GLU A 489 15.75 7.09 -38.18
N GLU A 490 15.24 6.99 -39.42
CA GLU A 490 13.86 6.57 -39.70
C GLU A 490 13.65 5.04 -39.74
N LYS A 491 14.65 4.22 -40.13
CA LYS A 491 14.44 2.79 -40.41
C LYS A 491 15.03 1.81 -39.41
N PHE A 492 15.73 2.27 -38.37
CA PHE A 492 16.11 1.39 -37.26
C PHE A 492 14.87 0.88 -36.47
N GLU A 493 13.71 1.52 -36.64
CA GLU A 493 12.42 1.06 -36.08
C GLU A 493 11.56 0.20 -37.03
N GLY A 494 11.87 0.11 -38.33
CA GLY A 494 10.89 -0.36 -39.34
C GLY A 494 11.27 -1.55 -40.23
N LEU A 495 12.51 -2.04 -40.22
CA LEU A 495 12.99 -3.06 -41.18
C LEU A 495 13.58 -4.34 -40.57
N LEU A 496 13.35 -4.61 -39.29
CA LEU A 496 13.49 -5.99 -38.80
C LEU A 496 12.32 -6.82 -39.38
N PRO A 497 12.57 -7.87 -40.20
CA PRO A 497 11.56 -8.90 -40.41
C PRO A 497 11.16 -9.42 -39.03
N PRO A 498 9.90 -9.81 -38.80
CA PRO A 498 9.53 -10.43 -37.55
C PRO A 498 10.19 -11.81 -37.54
N LEU A 499 11.43 -11.90 -37.05
CA LEU A 499 11.76 -13.03 -36.22
C LEU A 499 10.70 -12.97 -35.13
N LYS A 500 9.84 -13.99 -35.09
CA LYS A 500 9.09 -14.35 -33.89
C LYS A 500 10.12 -14.63 -32.80
N VAL A 501 10.73 -13.57 -32.27
CA VAL A 501 11.21 -13.53 -30.91
C VAL A 501 9.94 -13.76 -30.12
N LEU A 502 9.87 -14.96 -29.58
CA LEU A 502 8.93 -15.34 -28.56
C LEU A 502 9.10 -14.31 -27.43
N ALA A 503 8.34 -13.24 -27.51
CA ALA A 503 8.13 -12.34 -26.40
C ALA A 503 7.25 -13.11 -25.43
N GLU A 504 7.88 -13.88 -24.57
CA GLU A 504 7.41 -14.21 -23.23
C GLU A 504 8.65 -14.54 -22.40
N ASP A 505 8.75 -13.84 -21.28
CA ASP A 505 9.76 -13.94 -20.22
C ASP A 505 11.08 -13.18 -20.46
N ALA A 506 11.06 -11.94 -19.95
CA ALA A 506 12.21 -11.12 -19.68
C ALA A 506 13.33 -11.91 -18.96
N TRP A 507 14.49 -11.95 -19.60
CA TRP A 507 15.72 -12.49 -19.06
C TRP A 507 16.27 -11.53 -18.01
N MET A 508 15.86 -11.72 -16.76
CA MET A 508 16.65 -11.30 -15.61
C MET A 508 17.88 -12.22 -15.54
N PHE A 509 19.07 -11.64 -15.65
CA PHE A 509 20.32 -12.26 -15.22
C PHE A 509 20.29 -12.49 -13.69
N PRO A 510 20.50 -13.72 -13.19
CA PRO A 510 20.93 -13.91 -11.81
C PRO A 510 22.44 -14.14 -11.79
N SER A 511 23.16 -13.14 -11.29
CA SER A 511 24.53 -13.31 -10.85
C SER A 511 24.54 -14.18 -9.58
N ALA A 512 25.23 -15.31 -9.67
CA ALA A 512 25.87 -16.06 -8.58
C ALA A 512 25.00 -16.62 -7.43
N PHE A 513 25.05 -17.96 -7.30
CA PHE A 513 25.40 -18.68 -6.07
C PHE A 513 25.37 -17.85 -4.78
N LEU A 514 24.33 -18.02 -3.97
CA LEU A 514 24.48 -18.14 -2.52
C LEU A 514 23.29 -18.86 -1.90
N HIS A 515 23.61 -20.00 -1.28
CA HIS A 515 22.72 -20.90 -0.56
C HIS A 515 21.63 -20.20 0.26
N LYS A 516 20.41 -20.68 0.04
CA LYS A 516 19.24 -20.48 0.88
C LYS A 516 19.29 -21.46 2.05
N ALA A 517 19.64 -20.97 3.23
CA ALA A 517 19.31 -21.61 4.49
C ALA A 517 17.84 -21.31 4.82
N THR A 518 17.09 -22.39 5.02
CA THR A 518 15.73 -22.42 5.56
C THR A 518 15.81 -22.16 7.06
N GLU A 519 15.04 -21.20 7.60
CA GLU A 519 14.39 -21.38 8.91
C GLU A 519 13.33 -20.29 9.18
N GLN A 520 12.09 -20.79 9.31
CA GLN A 520 11.10 -20.52 10.34
C GLN A 520 10.88 -19.07 10.86
N ARG A 521 9.64 -18.62 10.65
CA ARG A 521 8.92 -17.56 11.39
C ARG A 521 9.05 -17.79 12.91
N PRO A 522 9.03 -16.71 13.73
CA PRO A 522 7.73 -16.24 14.21
C PRO A 522 7.57 -14.71 14.32
N THR A 523 6.30 -14.32 14.17
CA THR A 523 5.57 -13.15 14.68
C THR A 523 6.32 -11.96 15.30
N GLY A 524 5.95 -10.76 14.83
CA GLY A 524 5.65 -9.63 15.71
C GLY A 524 6.15 -8.26 15.26
N ILE A 525 5.19 -7.34 15.11
CA ILE A 525 5.29 -5.89 15.33
C ILE A 525 5.67 -5.02 14.11
N LEU A 526 4.66 -4.28 13.66
CA LEU A 526 4.72 -3.06 12.83
C LEU A 526 5.54 -1.96 13.54
N PRO A 527 6.23 -1.06 12.83
CA PRO A 527 5.57 0.19 12.42
C PRO A 527 6.06 0.77 11.06
N THR A 528 5.12 1.13 10.16
CA THR A 528 4.79 2.50 9.69
C THR A 528 5.90 3.33 9.03
N SER A 529 5.77 3.55 7.71
CA SER A 529 5.73 4.87 7.05
C SER A 529 5.71 4.64 5.52
N GLU A 530 4.56 4.78 4.89
CA GLU A 530 4.18 5.95 4.06
C GLU A 530 4.66 5.84 2.60
N THR A 531 3.81 5.24 1.76
CA THR A 531 3.67 5.65 0.36
C THR A 531 2.19 5.68 0.06
N ASP A 532 1.74 6.91 -0.17
CA ASP A 532 0.47 7.31 -0.73
C ASP A 532 0.42 6.85 -2.20
N ASP A 533 -0.26 5.74 -2.45
CA ASP A 533 -0.84 5.42 -3.75
C ASP A 533 -2.31 5.11 -3.48
N GLU A 534 -3.19 5.94 -4.05
CA GLU A 534 -4.64 5.75 -4.07
C GLU A 534 -4.99 4.38 -4.67
N ASP A 535 -5.10 3.38 -3.79
CA ASP A 535 -5.63 2.06 -4.10
C ASP A 535 -7.11 2.19 -4.45
N ASP A 536 -7.38 2.15 -5.74
CA ASP A 536 -8.71 2.03 -6.34
C ASP A 536 -9.44 0.84 -5.72
N VAL A 537 -10.32 1.12 -4.74
CA VAL A 537 -11.04 0.09 -3.97
C VAL A 537 -11.75 -0.84 -4.96
N PRO A 538 -11.42 -2.14 -4.99
CA PRO A 538 -12.00 -3.05 -5.96
C PRO A 538 -13.51 -3.01 -5.86
N THR A 539 -14.17 -2.58 -6.94
CA THR A 539 -15.62 -2.37 -6.93
C THR A 539 -16.31 -3.66 -6.49
N ARG A 540 -17.40 -3.57 -5.71
CA ARG A 540 -18.18 -4.71 -5.20
C ARG A 540 -18.43 -5.83 -6.24
N GLY A 541 -18.56 -5.47 -7.52
CA GLY A 541 -18.68 -6.43 -8.63
C GLY A 541 -17.43 -7.31 -8.85
N PHE A 542 -16.23 -6.79 -8.66
CA PHE A 542 -14.97 -7.53 -8.75
C PHE A 542 -14.84 -8.56 -7.63
N LEU A 543 -15.05 -8.15 -6.38
CA LEU A 543 -15.07 -9.06 -5.22
C LEU A 543 -16.13 -10.16 -5.37
N LYS A 544 -17.32 -9.81 -5.90
CA LYS A 544 -18.39 -10.79 -6.13
C LYS A 544 -18.00 -11.82 -7.21
N ARG A 545 -17.36 -11.39 -8.29
CA ARG A 545 -16.86 -12.31 -9.34
C ARG A 545 -15.76 -13.23 -8.80
N GLN A 546 -14.82 -12.70 -8.03
CA GLN A 546 -13.73 -13.50 -7.48
C GLN A 546 -14.22 -14.49 -6.43
N ALA A 547 -15.16 -14.09 -5.57
CA ALA A 547 -15.81 -15.00 -4.64
C ALA A 547 -16.59 -16.11 -5.37
N GLN A 548 -17.30 -15.79 -6.46
CA GLN A 548 -18.01 -16.79 -7.26
C GLN A 548 -17.05 -17.80 -7.90
N ILE A 549 -15.92 -17.34 -8.45
CA ILE A 549 -14.89 -18.22 -9.03
C ILE A 549 -14.33 -19.18 -7.97
N ILE A 550 -14.11 -18.71 -6.74
CA ILE A 550 -13.63 -19.54 -5.64
C ILE A 550 -14.68 -20.57 -5.20
N VAL A 551 -15.95 -20.18 -5.16
CA VAL A 551 -17.07 -21.09 -4.85
C VAL A 551 -17.23 -22.14 -5.94
N ASP A 552 -17.16 -21.76 -7.21
CA ASP A 552 -17.27 -22.66 -8.36
C ASP A 552 -16.08 -23.62 -8.46
N ALA A 553 -14.87 -23.16 -8.10
CA ALA A 553 -13.68 -24.01 -8.01
C ALA A 553 -13.78 -25.03 -6.85
N LYS A 554 -14.46 -24.68 -5.75
CA LYS A 554 -14.68 -25.58 -4.61
C LYS A 554 -15.86 -26.53 -4.83
N SER A 555 -16.89 -26.13 -5.57
CA SER A 555 -18.06 -26.99 -5.85
C SER A 555 -17.72 -28.14 -6.81
N ARG A 556 -16.74 -27.96 -7.70
CA ARG A 556 -16.25 -29.02 -8.62
C ARG A 556 -15.46 -30.15 -7.94
N ARG A 557 -14.96 -29.98 -6.71
CA ARG A 557 -14.17 -31.02 -6.00
C ARG A 557 -15.01 -32.03 -5.19
N LYS A 558 -16.34 -31.99 -5.26
CA LYS A 558 -17.22 -32.99 -4.65
C LYS A 558 -18.04 -33.75 -5.71
N GLN A 559 -17.38 -34.54 -6.54
CA GLN A 559 -18.02 -35.70 -7.17
C GLN A 559 -17.13 -36.92 -6.91
N PHE A 560 -17.54 -37.74 -5.93
CA PHE A 560 -16.95 -39.05 -5.69
C PHE A 560 -17.38 -40.00 -6.84
N PRO A 561 -16.46 -40.70 -7.51
CA PRO A 561 -16.82 -41.76 -8.44
C PRO A 561 -17.35 -42.97 -7.65
N HIS A 562 -18.60 -43.34 -7.91
CA HIS A 562 -19.19 -44.60 -7.44
C HIS A 562 -18.43 -45.78 -8.07
N MET A 563 -17.71 -46.55 -7.26
CA MET A 563 -17.14 -47.83 -7.68
C MET A 563 -18.25 -48.83 -8.02
N ILE A 564 -18.33 -49.22 -9.29
CA ILE A 564 -19.13 -50.36 -9.76
C ILE A 564 -18.34 -51.64 -9.48
N ARG A 565 -18.86 -52.46 -8.56
CA ARG A 565 -18.46 -53.87 -8.38
C ARG A 565 -18.94 -54.68 -9.59
N SER A 566 -18.02 -55.07 -10.49
CA SER A 566 -18.29 -56.10 -11.49
C SER A 566 -18.16 -57.49 -10.86
N ARG A 567 -19.29 -58.19 -10.80
CA ARG A 567 -19.45 -59.58 -10.38
C ARG A 567 -18.73 -60.52 -11.35
N MET A 568 -17.89 -61.37 -10.79
CA MET A 568 -17.52 -62.68 -11.34
C MET A 568 -18.80 -63.52 -11.54
N ARG A 569 -19.04 -64.05 -12.75
CA ARG A 569 -19.74 -65.32 -12.99
C ARG A 569 -19.70 -65.73 -14.47
N ARG A 570 -19.08 -66.90 -14.66
CA ARG A 570 -19.11 -67.86 -15.79
C ARG A 570 -18.42 -67.45 -17.08
#